data_AF-A0A9X4EIK1-F1
#
_entry.id   AF-A0A9X4EIK1-F1
#
_cell.length_a   1.000
_cell.length_b   1.000
_cell.length_c   1.000
_cell.angle_alpha   90.00
_cell.angle_beta   90.00
_cell.angle_gamma   90.00
#
_symmetry.space_group_name_H-M   'P 1'
#
loop_
_entity.id
_entity.type
_entity.pdbx_description
1 polymer ?
#
loop_
_entity_poly.entity_id
_entity_poly.type
_entity_poly.pdbx_seq_one_letter_code
_entity_poly.pdbx_strand_id
1 'polypeptide(L)'
;MTETTAEKVKSTAKAASAAAAAKTVEAKNHFETASAILADLARTNYEEALETTRAVAKTKSPRDAFELQNELIRETFKRNVEAAKELNEISLAAARETFAPFTAKVTEFFDKMKAH
;
A
#
# COMPACT_ATOMS: atom_id res chain seq x y z
N MET A 1 -24.99 22.37 -3.37
CA MET A 1 -24.53 21.04 -2.95
C MET A 1 -23.03 20.99 -3.19
N THR A 2 -22.23 21.35 -2.20
CA THR A 2 -20.75 21.37 -2.28
C THR A 2 -20.25 20.21 -1.43
N GLU A 3 -19.85 19.12 -2.08
CA GLU A 3 -19.10 18.05 -1.41
C GLU A 3 -17.85 18.66 -0.80
N THR A 4 -17.71 18.52 0.52
CA THR A 4 -16.58 19.06 1.26
C THR A 4 -15.32 18.30 0.84
N THR A 5 -14.17 18.97 0.76
CA THR A 5 -12.88 18.38 0.34
C THR A 5 -12.56 17.08 1.09
N ALA A 6 -12.94 16.97 2.36
CA ALA A 6 -12.82 15.76 3.18
C ALA A 6 -13.57 14.54 2.63
N GLU A 7 -14.71 14.76 1.97
CA GLU A 7 -15.53 13.71 1.36
C GLU A 7 -14.91 13.19 0.06
N LYS A 8 -14.28 14.09 -0.69
CA LYS A 8 -13.54 13.77 -1.93
C LYS A 8 -12.26 12.99 -1.63
N VAL A 9 -11.53 13.35 -0.58
CA VAL A 9 -10.32 12.66 -0.11
C VAL A 9 -10.66 11.27 0.46
N LYS A 10 -11.77 11.14 1.18
CA LYS A 10 -12.24 9.84 1.67
C LYS A 10 -12.70 8.92 0.54
N SER A 11 -13.28 9.51 -0.51
CA SER A 11 -13.68 8.80 -1.73
C SER A 11 -12.47 8.26 -2.51
N THR A 12 -11.42 9.07 -2.69
CA THR A 12 -10.20 8.64 -3.38
C THR A 12 -9.38 7.63 -2.57
N ALA A 13 -9.29 7.80 -1.25
CA ALA A 13 -8.64 6.82 -0.37
C ALA A 13 -9.37 5.46 -0.37
N LYS A 14 -10.70 5.47 -0.39
CA LYS A 14 -11.51 4.25 -0.48
C LYS A 14 -11.42 3.60 -1.86
N ALA A 15 -11.32 4.39 -2.93
CA ALA A 15 -11.10 3.87 -4.29
C ALA A 15 -9.70 3.26 -4.44
N ALA A 16 -8.68 3.86 -3.84
CA ALA A 16 -7.32 3.31 -3.80
C ALA A 16 -7.25 2.00 -3.01
N SER A 17 -7.90 1.93 -1.83
CA SER A 17 -7.95 0.69 -1.04
C SER A 17 -8.76 -0.42 -1.72
N ALA A 18 -9.81 -0.08 -2.47
CA ALA A 18 -10.58 -1.05 -3.24
C ALA A 18 -9.80 -1.57 -4.47
N ALA A 19 -9.00 -0.71 -5.12
CA ALA A 19 -8.11 -1.10 -6.21
C ALA A 19 -6.94 -1.97 -5.72
N ALA A 20 -6.43 -1.72 -4.51
CA ALA A 20 -5.42 -2.56 -3.86
C ALA A 20 -5.99 -3.94 -3.50
N ALA A 21 -7.20 -3.99 -2.92
CA ALA A 21 -7.86 -5.25 -2.57
C ALA A 21 -8.27 -6.10 -3.79
N ALA A 22 -8.52 -5.48 -4.94
CA ALA A 22 -8.85 -6.19 -6.18
C ALA A 22 -7.61 -6.82 -6.86
N LYS A 23 -6.38 -6.36 -6.55
CA LYS A 23 -5.14 -6.90 -7.13
C LYS A 23 -4.61 -8.14 -6.42
N THR A 24 -5.20 -8.54 -5.30
CA THR A 24 -4.77 -9.70 -4.50
C THR A 24 -5.06 -11.06 -5.17
N VAL A 25 -5.69 -11.12 -6.36
CA VAL A 25 -6.25 -12.38 -6.90
C VAL A 25 -5.54 -12.92 -8.15
N GLU A 26 -4.60 -12.23 -8.79
CA GLU A 26 -3.80 -12.86 -9.86
C GLU A 26 -2.29 -12.75 -9.61
N ALA A 27 -1.80 -13.71 -8.83
CA ALA A 27 -0.39 -14.05 -8.72
C ALA A 27 0.16 -14.47 -10.09
N LYS A 28 0.80 -13.53 -10.81
CA LYS A 28 1.74 -13.88 -11.89
C LYS A 28 3.12 -13.23 -11.78
N ASN A 29 3.29 -12.10 -11.07
CA ASN A 29 4.61 -11.52 -10.83
C ASN A 29 4.63 -10.67 -9.55
N HIS A 30 5.21 -11.16 -8.45
CA HIS A 30 5.46 -10.38 -7.22
C HIS A 30 6.18 -9.05 -7.51
N PHE A 31 7.02 -9.05 -8.54
CA PHE A 31 7.69 -7.85 -9.05
C PHE A 31 6.71 -6.81 -9.61
N GLU A 32 5.70 -7.23 -10.38
CA GLU A 32 4.68 -6.32 -10.90
C GLU A 32 3.87 -5.70 -9.76
N THR A 33 3.49 -6.50 -8.75
CA THR A 33 2.78 -6.01 -7.56
C THR A 33 3.63 -5.00 -6.79
N ALA A 34 4.91 -5.31 -6.50
CA ALA A 34 5.81 -4.39 -5.84
C ALA A 34 6.02 -3.09 -6.64
N SER A 35 6.17 -3.19 -7.97
CA SER A 35 6.32 -2.03 -8.84
C SER A 35 5.06 -1.15 -8.87
N ALA A 36 3.87 -1.76 -8.82
CA ALA A 36 2.61 -1.05 -8.74
C ALA A 36 2.47 -0.27 -7.42
N ILE A 37 2.84 -0.88 -6.29
CA ILE A 37 2.84 -0.21 -4.97
C ILE A 37 3.74 1.02 -5.02
N LEU A 38 4.95 0.90 -5.57
CA LEU A 38 5.88 2.03 -5.68
C LEU A 38 5.34 3.13 -6.61
N ALA A 39 4.75 2.76 -7.74
CA ALA A 39 4.16 3.71 -8.68
C ALA A 39 2.97 4.47 -8.07
N ASP A 40 2.11 3.78 -7.32
CA ASP A 40 0.97 4.38 -6.63
C ASP A 40 1.42 5.29 -5.48
N LEU A 41 2.47 4.91 -4.74
CA LEU A 41 3.07 5.76 -3.71
C LEU A 41 3.63 7.05 -4.30
N ALA A 42 4.34 6.96 -5.42
CA ALA A 42 4.89 8.12 -6.12
C ALA A 42 3.78 9.05 -6.64
N ARG A 43 2.72 8.50 -7.25
CA ARG A 43 1.56 9.28 -7.71
C ARG A 43 0.88 9.98 -6.55
N THR A 44 0.61 9.27 -5.47
CA THR A 44 -0.08 9.81 -4.29
C THR A 44 0.71 10.93 -3.64
N ASN A 45 2.03 10.76 -3.47
CA ASN A 45 2.89 11.80 -2.90
C ASN A 45 2.91 13.07 -3.77
N TYR A 46 2.88 12.92 -5.10
CA TYR A 46 2.83 14.06 -6.01
C TYR A 46 1.49 14.80 -5.94
N GLU A 47 0.37 14.06 -5.95
CA GLU A 47 -0.97 14.64 -5.86
C GLU A 47 -1.19 15.37 -4.53
N GLU A 48 -0.81 14.77 -3.41
CA GLU A 48 -0.91 15.40 -2.09
C GLU A 48 0.00 16.62 -1.94
N ALA A 49 1.20 16.60 -2.52
CA ALA A 49 2.08 17.76 -2.49
C ALA A 49 1.47 18.94 -3.28
N LEU A 50 0.87 18.67 -4.45
CA LEU A 50 0.16 19.69 -5.22
C LEU A 50 -1.08 20.20 -4.50
N GLU A 51 -1.85 19.31 -3.88
CA GLU A 51 -3.04 19.68 -3.12
C GLU A 51 -2.68 20.50 -1.89
N THR A 52 -1.67 20.07 -1.12
CA THR A 52 -1.14 20.83 0.03
C THR A 52 -0.64 22.20 -0.40
N THR A 53 0.11 22.29 -1.49
CA THR A 53 0.59 23.58 -2.02
C THR A 53 -0.58 24.50 -2.38
N ARG A 54 -1.61 23.97 -3.06
CA ARG A 54 -2.84 24.72 -3.39
C ARG A 54 -3.62 25.12 -2.14
N ALA A 55 -3.65 24.28 -1.11
CA ALA A 55 -4.32 24.55 0.14
C ALA A 55 -3.60 25.66 0.92
N VAL A 56 -2.28 25.55 1.10
CA VAL A 56 -1.44 26.57 1.75
C VAL A 56 -1.56 27.91 1.04
N ALA A 57 -1.52 27.94 -0.31
CA ALA A 57 -1.69 29.17 -1.09
C ALA A 57 -3.06 29.85 -0.86
N LYS A 58 -4.08 29.11 -0.40
CA LYS A 58 -5.41 29.62 -0.07
C LYS A 58 -5.57 29.98 1.41
N THR A 59 -4.68 29.50 2.28
CA THR A 59 -4.73 29.81 3.71
C THR A 59 -4.29 31.25 3.99
N LYS A 60 -5.08 31.98 4.77
CA LYS A 60 -4.74 33.33 5.26
C LYS A 60 -4.19 33.31 6.70
N SER A 61 -4.10 32.12 7.31
CA SER A 61 -3.81 31.90 8.72
C SER A 61 -2.61 30.95 8.86
N PRO A 62 -1.56 31.33 9.63
CA PRO A 62 -0.41 30.47 9.90
C PRO A 62 -0.78 29.18 10.63
N ARG A 63 -1.86 29.20 11.42
CA ARG A 63 -2.35 28.02 12.16
C ARG A 63 -2.88 26.96 11.19
N ASP A 64 -3.66 27.37 10.21
CA ASP A 64 -4.27 26.49 9.21
C ASP A 64 -3.19 25.86 8.31
N ALA A 65 -2.14 26.63 7.99
CA ALA A 65 -0.97 26.11 7.29
C ALA A 65 -0.19 25.08 8.12
N PHE A 66 -0.19 25.20 9.45
CA PHE A 66 0.47 24.25 10.35
C PHE A 66 -0.35 22.96 10.51
N GLU A 67 -1.69 23.07 10.59
CA GLU A 67 -2.59 21.92 10.61
C GLU A 67 -2.49 21.11 9.31
N LEU A 68 -2.46 21.78 8.14
CA LEU A 68 -2.23 21.13 6.84
C LEU A 68 -0.90 20.38 6.77
N GLN A 69 0.18 20.98 7.28
CA GLN A 69 1.49 20.31 7.32
C GLN A 69 1.49 19.09 8.26
N ASN A 70 0.86 19.19 9.43
CA ASN A 70 0.74 18.07 10.36
C ASN A 70 -0.08 16.91 9.78
N GLU A 71 -1.15 17.23 9.05
CA GLU A 71 -1.98 16.23 8.36
C GLU A 71 -1.18 15.53 7.25
N LEU A 72 -0.45 16.29 6.42
CA LEU A 72 0.44 15.73 5.40
C LEU A 72 1.48 14.78 6.00
N ILE A 73 2.13 15.16 7.09
CA ILE A 73 3.14 14.32 7.76
C ILE A 73 2.50 13.03 8.28
N ARG A 74 1.32 13.13 8.92
CA ARG A 74 0.61 11.96 9.47
C ARG A 74 0.19 10.99 8.37
N GLU A 75 -0.41 11.48 7.30
CA GLU A 75 -0.86 10.66 6.18
C GLU A 75 0.32 10.02 5.43
N THR A 76 1.39 10.79 5.19
CA THR A 76 2.62 10.28 4.58
C THR A 76 3.23 9.16 5.42
N PHE A 77 3.30 9.34 6.74
CA PHE A 77 3.82 8.30 7.64
C PHE A 77 2.97 7.04 7.60
N LYS A 78 1.64 7.19 7.67
CA LYS A 78 0.71 6.06 7.65
C LYS A 78 0.82 5.26 6.35
N ARG A 79 0.84 5.93 5.19
CA ARG A 79 1.04 5.27 3.88
C ARG A 79 2.36 4.53 3.79
N ASN A 80 3.46 5.14 4.25
CA ASN A 80 4.77 4.50 4.16
C ASN A 80 4.84 3.24 5.03
N VAL A 81 4.21 3.26 6.22
CA VAL A 81 4.10 2.07 7.08
C VAL A 81 3.25 0.99 6.41
N GLU A 82 2.16 1.37 5.75
CA GLU A 82 1.28 0.44 5.04
C GLU A 82 1.98 -0.20 3.84
N ALA A 83 2.64 0.60 2.99
CA ALA A 83 3.45 0.10 1.87
C ALA A 83 4.59 -0.83 2.35
N ALA A 84 5.24 -0.51 3.48
CA ALA A 84 6.26 -1.39 4.06
C ALA A 84 5.69 -2.74 4.55
N LYS A 85 4.46 -2.75 5.07
CA LYS A 85 3.78 -4.00 5.44
C LYS A 85 3.45 -4.83 4.20
N GLU A 86 2.88 -4.21 3.17
CA GLU A 86 2.55 -4.90 1.92
C GLU A 86 3.79 -5.48 1.22
N LEU A 87 4.89 -4.72 1.17
CA LEU A 87 6.16 -5.21 0.60
C LEU A 87 6.75 -6.39 1.40
N ASN A 88 6.63 -6.38 2.73
CA ASN A 88 7.04 -7.51 3.57
C ASN A 88 6.16 -8.74 3.33
N GLU A 89 4.85 -8.57 3.17
CA GLU A 89 3.93 -9.66 2.84
C GLU A 89 4.24 -10.28 1.48
N ILE A 90 4.53 -9.46 0.46
CA ILE A 90 4.96 -9.92 -0.87
C ILE A 90 6.28 -10.70 -0.77
N SER A 91 7.25 -10.18 0.00
CA SER A 91 8.54 -10.86 0.19
C SER A 91 8.38 -12.21 0.87
N LEU A 92 7.52 -12.29 1.89
CA LEU A 92 7.22 -13.54 2.59
C LEU A 92 6.44 -14.52 1.70
N ALA A 93 5.52 -14.03 0.87
CA ALA A 93 4.80 -14.84 -0.11
C ALA A 93 5.75 -15.42 -1.16
N ALA A 94 6.63 -14.60 -1.72
CA ALA A 94 7.65 -15.05 -2.68
C ALA A 94 8.58 -16.10 -2.06
N ALA A 95 9.00 -15.92 -0.81
CA ALA A 95 9.78 -16.93 -0.09
C ALA A 95 8.99 -18.23 0.09
N ARG A 96 7.73 -18.16 0.52
CA ARG A 96 6.86 -19.34 0.67
C ARG A 96 6.70 -20.09 -0.64
N GLU A 97 6.45 -19.41 -1.75
CA GLU A 97 6.36 -20.05 -3.08
C GLU A 97 7.67 -20.71 -3.51
N THR A 98 8.80 -20.06 -3.24
CA THR A 98 10.13 -20.62 -3.55
C THR A 98 10.43 -21.89 -2.76
N PHE A 99 10.05 -21.93 -1.47
CA PHE A 99 10.34 -23.06 -0.59
C PHE A 99 9.23 -24.13 -0.54
N ALA A 100 8.01 -23.83 -1.00
CA ALA A 100 6.89 -24.77 -1.08
C ALA A 100 7.25 -26.14 -1.70
N PRO A 101 7.95 -26.23 -2.85
CA PRO A 101 8.29 -27.53 -3.44
C PRO A 101 9.28 -28.34 -2.60
N PHE A 102 10.13 -27.70 -1.81
CA PHE A 102 11.05 -28.39 -0.90
C PHE A 102 10.30 -28.96 0.30
N THR A 103 9.42 -28.17 0.90
CA THR A 103 8.56 -28.62 2.01
C THR A 103 7.71 -29.82 1.58
N ALA A 104 7.12 -29.78 0.39
CA ALA A 104 6.34 -30.89 -0.16
C ALA A 104 7.16 -32.19 -0.29
N LYS A 105 8.39 -32.10 -0.82
CA LYS A 105 9.28 -33.26 -0.94
C LYS A 105 9.71 -33.84 0.42
N VAL A 106 9.90 -32.99 1.42
CA VAL A 106 10.22 -33.44 2.79
C VAL A 106 9.04 -34.17 3.40
N THR A 107 7.82 -33.63 3.26
CA THR A 107 6.59 -34.30 3.71
C THR A 107 6.40 -35.65 3.02
N GLU A 108 6.53 -35.72 1.69
CA GLU A 108 6.45 -36.99 0.95
C GLU A 108 7.50 -38.03 1.40
N PHE A 109 8.71 -37.58 1.73
CA PHE A 109 9.75 -38.46 2.26
C PHE A 109 9.39 -39.01 3.64
N PHE A 110 8.89 -38.15 4.54
CA PHE A 110 8.43 -38.57 5.86
C PHE A 110 7.25 -39.54 5.79
N ASP A 111 6.28 -39.30 4.90
CA ASP A 111 5.15 -40.21 4.70
C ASP A 111 5.63 -41.57 4.19
N LYS A 112 6.61 -41.60 3.28
CA LYS A 112 7.23 -42.85 2.83
C LYS A 112 7.99 -43.59 3.93
N MET A 113 8.69 -42.88 4.82
CA MET A 113 9.38 -43.52 5.96
C MET A 113 8.41 -44.02 7.03
N LYS A 114 7.24 -43.39 7.16
CA LYS A 114 6.22 -43.78 8.15
C LYS A 114 5.33 -44.92 7.67
N ALA A 115 5.25 -45.12 6.34
CA ALA A 115 4.54 -46.22 5.70
C ALA A 115 5.39 -47.51 5.57
N HIS A 116 6.64 -47.48 6.03
CA HIS A 116 7.61 -48.59 6.02
C HIS A 116 7.91 -49.08 7.44
#